data_AF-A0AAQ3AT50-F1
#
_entry.id   AF-A0AAQ3AT50-F1
#
_cell.length_a   1.000
_cell.length_b   1.000
_cell.length_c   1.000
_cell.angle_alpha   90.00
_cell.angle_beta   90.00
_cell.angle_gamma   90.00
#
_symmetry.space_group_name_H-M   'P 1'
#
loop_
_entity.id
_entity.type
_entity.pdbx_description
1 polymer ?
#
loop_
_entity_poly.entity_id
_entity_poly.type
_entity_poly.pdbx_seq_one_letter_code
_entity_poly.pdbx_strand_id
1 'polypeptide(L)'
;MKKILVVLFSLTSIFAFTGCASSNNKAAEDTETKTREVVTSNADDNDDNISNTENSVENANEKDYDFSSYEKDIYNITKSVNDAKTSTNASENHEQFYALKKQVDEVGGKLDKLDDEFEYDYHMKKISFKTYKERERAIEKLEDELELAEEALENKYGIDD
;
A
#
# COMPACT_ATOMS: atom_id res chain seq x y z
N MET A 1 24.86 -32.39 12.84
CA MET A 1 25.85 -31.36 12.49
C MET A 1 25.86 -31.17 10.97
N LYS A 2 25.27 -30.09 10.46
CA LYS A 2 25.30 -29.75 9.02
C LYS A 2 25.79 -28.31 8.92
N LYS A 3 26.92 -28.12 8.23
CA LYS A 3 27.57 -26.82 8.02
C LYS A 3 26.89 -26.15 6.82
N ILE A 4 26.31 -24.98 7.02
CA ILE A 4 25.75 -24.17 5.94
C ILE A 4 26.84 -23.18 5.52
N LEU A 5 27.24 -23.27 4.26
CA LEU A 5 28.21 -22.40 3.62
C LEU A 5 27.45 -21.15 3.12
N VAL A 6 27.73 -20.00 3.71
CA VAL A 6 27.17 -18.71 3.26
C VAL A 6 28.14 -18.10 2.26
N VAL A 7 27.70 -17.94 1.02
CA VAL A 7 28.41 -17.19 -0.03
C VAL A 7 27.74 -15.82 -0.16
N LEU A 8 28.46 -14.78 0.26
CA LEU A 8 28.07 -13.37 0.09
C LEU A 8 28.47 -12.91 -1.30
N PHE A 9 27.49 -12.48 -2.12
CA PHE A 9 27.73 -11.82 -3.40
C PHE A 9 27.36 -10.34 -3.26
N SER A 10 28.36 -9.50 -2.97
CA SER A 10 28.19 -8.05 -2.91
C SER A 10 28.32 -7.47 -4.32
N LEU A 11 27.22 -6.99 -4.90
CA LEU A 11 27.21 -6.23 -6.16
C LEU A 11 27.12 -4.74 -5.84
N THR A 12 28.24 -4.02 -5.86
CA THR A 12 28.25 -2.56 -5.74
C THR A 12 28.11 -1.92 -7.12
N SER A 13 26.92 -1.44 -7.45
CA SER A 13 26.69 -0.57 -8.61
C SER A 13 27.05 0.87 -8.25
N ILE A 14 28.07 1.40 -8.91
CA ILE A 14 28.47 2.81 -8.81
C ILE A 14 27.70 3.60 -9.86
N PHE A 15 26.76 4.45 -9.44
CA PHE A 15 26.15 5.47 -10.31
C PHE A 15 27.03 6.73 -10.29
N ALA A 16 27.61 7.07 -11.44
CA ALA A 16 28.22 8.37 -11.66
C ALA A 16 27.21 9.28 -12.36
N PHE A 17 26.55 10.16 -11.60
CA PHE A 17 25.88 11.33 -12.16
C PHE A 17 26.91 12.44 -12.36
N THR A 18 27.34 12.64 -13.60
CA THR A 18 27.99 13.88 -14.00
C THR A 18 26.91 14.88 -14.39
N GLY A 19 26.79 15.93 -13.59
CA GLY A 19 25.99 17.11 -13.90
C GLY A 19 26.84 18.14 -14.64
N CYS A 20 26.28 18.73 -15.67
CA CYS A 20 26.67 20.06 -16.15
C CYS A 20 25.41 20.92 -16.21
N ALA A 21 25.34 21.88 -15.29
CA ALA A 21 24.48 23.05 -15.38
C ALA A 21 25.27 24.23 -15.96
N SER A 22 24.52 25.27 -16.37
CA SER A 22 24.95 26.64 -16.74
C SER A 22 25.21 26.85 -18.23
N SER A 23 24.79 27.92 -18.93
CA SER A 23 23.92 29.07 -18.64
C SER A 23 23.91 30.02 -19.86
N ASN A 24 22.81 30.76 -20.04
CA ASN A 24 22.67 32.15 -20.56
C ASN A 24 22.89 32.49 -22.05
N ASN A 25 21.76 32.79 -22.72
CA ASN A 25 21.40 33.92 -23.60
C ASN A 25 22.46 34.64 -24.48
N LYS A 26 22.18 34.79 -25.79
CA LYS A 26 21.74 36.06 -26.47
C LYS A 26 21.96 36.05 -28.02
N ALA A 27 21.02 36.71 -28.72
CA ALA A 27 21.03 37.29 -30.10
C ALA A 27 20.77 36.32 -31.27
N ALA A 28 19.98 36.62 -32.31
CA ALA A 28 19.23 37.82 -32.76
C ALA A 28 18.01 37.33 -33.60
N GLU A 29 16.83 37.91 -33.41
CA GLU A 29 16.12 38.80 -34.35
C GLU A 29 15.89 38.21 -35.76
N ASP A 30 14.66 37.74 -36.02
CA ASP A 30 13.91 38.16 -37.21
C ASP A 30 12.41 38.04 -36.96
N THR A 31 11.68 38.81 -37.74
CA THR A 31 10.41 39.46 -37.52
C THR A 31 9.32 38.78 -38.33
N GLU A 32 8.20 38.39 -37.70
CA GLU A 32 6.89 38.42 -38.38
C GLU A 32 5.75 38.38 -37.35
N THR A 33 5.19 39.54 -37.04
CA THR A 33 3.92 39.67 -36.33
C THR A 33 2.83 39.90 -37.35
N LYS A 34 2.06 38.86 -37.68
CA LYS A 34 0.85 38.98 -38.50
C LYS A 34 -0.40 38.68 -37.67
N THR A 35 -0.98 39.79 -37.22
CA THR A 35 -2.42 40.06 -37.11
C THR A 35 -3.29 39.14 -36.24
N ARG A 36 -3.61 39.65 -35.04
CA ARG A 36 -4.86 39.36 -34.34
C ARG A 36 -6.03 39.90 -35.16
N GLU A 37 -6.98 39.03 -35.48
CA GLU A 37 -8.36 39.44 -35.72
C GLU A 37 -9.23 38.85 -34.60
N VAL A 38 -9.83 39.75 -33.83
CA VAL A 38 -10.91 39.48 -32.89
C VAL A 38 -12.19 39.59 -33.68
N VAL A 39 -13.14 38.66 -33.53
CA VAL A 39 -14.58 38.96 -33.33
C VAL A 39 -15.42 37.67 -33.15
N THR A 40 -16.09 37.66 -31.99
CA THR A 40 -17.41 37.08 -31.62
C THR A 40 -17.63 35.56 -31.51
N SER A 41 -17.76 35.18 -30.24
CA SER A 41 -18.71 34.23 -29.65
C SER A 41 -19.88 33.75 -30.51
N ASN A 42 -20.06 32.43 -30.55
CA ASN A 42 -21.34 31.79 -30.25
C ASN A 42 -21.06 30.62 -29.31
N ALA A 43 -21.82 30.56 -28.22
CA ALA A 43 -21.93 29.40 -27.37
C ALA A 43 -22.65 28.30 -28.16
N ASP A 44 -22.16 27.07 -28.05
CA ASP A 44 -22.98 25.88 -28.04
C ASP A 44 -22.25 24.84 -27.19
N ASP A 45 -22.87 24.54 -26.06
CA ASP A 45 -22.54 23.44 -25.17
C ASP A 45 -22.50 22.14 -25.97
N ASN A 46 -21.32 21.51 -26.03
CA ASN A 46 -21.20 20.06 -26.18
C ASN A 46 -20.07 19.62 -25.27
N ASP A 47 -20.39 19.63 -23.98
CA ASP A 47 -19.95 18.60 -23.05
C ASP A 47 -20.28 17.22 -23.63
N ASP A 48 -19.52 16.21 -23.21
CA ASP A 48 -19.69 14.79 -23.51
C ASP A 48 -19.05 14.27 -24.81
N ASN A 49 -17.72 14.36 -24.91
CA ASN A 49 -16.97 13.24 -25.47
C ASN A 49 -15.57 13.11 -24.86
N ILE A 50 -15.52 12.72 -23.58
CA ILE A 50 -14.44 11.86 -23.11
C ILE A 50 -15.08 10.49 -22.87
N SER A 51 -15.31 9.77 -23.97
CA SER A 51 -15.38 8.32 -23.91
C SER A 51 -13.99 7.80 -23.56
N ASN A 52 -13.57 7.96 -22.31
CA ASN A 52 -12.63 7.03 -21.71
C ASN A 52 -13.40 5.71 -21.56
N THR A 53 -13.57 5.02 -22.69
CA THR A 53 -13.69 3.57 -22.69
C THR A 53 -12.34 3.08 -22.21
N GLU A 54 -12.12 3.15 -20.89
CA GLU A 54 -11.20 2.22 -20.26
C GLU A 54 -11.65 0.86 -20.77
N ASN A 55 -10.79 0.28 -21.59
CA ASN A 55 -11.00 -1.00 -22.19
C ASN A 55 -11.17 -1.95 -21.00
N SER A 56 -12.42 -2.26 -20.66
CA SER A 56 -12.78 -3.27 -19.67
C SER A 56 -12.35 -4.59 -20.28
N VAL A 57 -11.05 -4.87 -20.17
CA VAL A 57 -10.54 -6.21 -20.32
C VAL A 57 -11.04 -6.91 -19.07
N GLU A 58 -12.27 -7.41 -19.14
CA GLU A 58 -12.73 -8.45 -18.24
C GLU A 58 -11.77 -9.63 -18.43
N ASN A 59 -10.69 -9.64 -17.67
CA ASN A 59 -9.85 -10.80 -17.52
C ASN A 59 -10.71 -11.83 -16.78
N ALA A 60 -11.44 -12.65 -17.55
CA ALA A 60 -12.32 -13.70 -17.08
C ALA A 60 -11.60 -14.82 -16.27
N ASN A 61 -10.33 -14.63 -15.92
CA ASN A 61 -9.44 -15.53 -15.20
C ASN A 61 -8.83 -14.92 -13.92
N GLU A 62 -9.32 -13.77 -13.45
CA GLU A 62 -8.92 -13.25 -12.14
C GLU A 62 -9.45 -14.19 -11.04
N LYS A 63 -8.54 -14.96 -10.44
CA LYS A 63 -8.88 -15.83 -9.32
C LYS A 63 -9.19 -15.00 -8.08
N ASP A 64 -10.17 -15.46 -7.33
CA ASP A 64 -10.42 -15.00 -5.97
C ASP A 64 -9.16 -15.20 -5.12
N TYR A 65 -8.85 -14.22 -4.28
CA TYR A 65 -7.68 -14.29 -3.41
C TYR A 65 -8.10 -14.93 -2.08
N ASP A 66 -7.34 -15.92 -1.63
CA ASP A 66 -7.64 -16.63 -0.38
C ASP A 66 -7.07 -15.88 0.83
N PHE A 67 -7.95 -15.17 1.55
CA PHE A 67 -7.60 -14.46 2.78
C PHE A 67 -7.61 -15.33 4.04
N SER A 68 -7.95 -16.63 3.93
CA SER A 68 -8.18 -17.51 5.09
C SER A 68 -6.99 -17.58 6.06
N SER A 69 -5.76 -17.38 5.58
CA SER A 69 -4.58 -17.35 6.45
C SER A 69 -4.59 -16.14 7.38
N TYR A 70 -4.96 -14.95 6.87
CA TYR A 70 -5.02 -13.72 7.65
C TYR A 70 -6.16 -13.77 8.65
N GLU A 71 -7.35 -14.19 8.22
CA GLU A 71 -8.51 -14.42 9.10
C GLU A 71 -8.16 -15.35 10.26
N LYS A 72 -7.42 -16.43 9.97
CA LYS A 72 -6.99 -17.40 10.98
C LYS A 72 -5.96 -16.80 11.94
N ASP A 73 -5.00 -16.03 11.44
CA ASP A 73 -3.99 -15.39 12.27
C ASP A 73 -4.64 -14.36 13.20
N ILE A 74 -5.53 -13.51 12.69
CA ILE A 74 -6.31 -12.53 13.47
C ILE A 74 -7.19 -13.22 14.51
N TYR A 75 -7.89 -14.31 14.13
CA TYR A 75 -8.68 -15.10 15.07
C TYR A 75 -7.82 -15.67 16.21
N ASN A 76 -6.62 -16.19 15.89
CA ASN A 76 -5.73 -16.74 16.91
C ASN A 76 -5.21 -15.64 17.85
N ILE A 77 -4.83 -14.48 17.32
CA ILE A 77 -4.39 -13.32 18.11
C ILE A 77 -5.53 -12.88 19.03
N THR A 78 -6.71 -12.63 18.47
CA THR A 78 -7.91 -12.23 19.22
C THR A 78 -8.21 -13.21 20.35
N LYS A 79 -8.12 -14.51 20.07
CA LYS A 79 -8.31 -15.55 21.08
C LYS A 79 -7.23 -15.48 22.16
N SER A 80 -5.96 -15.36 21.79
CA SER A 80 -4.85 -15.25 22.73
C SER A 80 -4.96 -14.00 23.62
N VAL A 81 -5.36 -12.85 23.05
CA VAL A 81 -5.65 -11.62 23.79
C VAL A 81 -6.79 -11.85 24.78
N ASN A 82 -7.88 -12.47 24.35
CA ASN A 82 -9.03 -12.77 25.21
C ASN A 82 -8.68 -13.73 26.36
N ASP A 83 -7.90 -14.77 26.08
CA ASP A 83 -7.48 -15.78 27.06
C ASP A 83 -6.36 -15.29 28.00
N ALA A 84 -5.63 -14.23 27.62
CA ALA A 84 -4.55 -13.66 28.41
C ALA A 84 -5.05 -13.17 29.78
N LYS A 85 -4.21 -13.41 30.80
CA LYS A 85 -4.47 -13.04 32.19
C LYS A 85 -3.37 -12.11 32.67
N THR A 86 -3.78 -11.03 33.33
CA THR A 86 -2.86 -10.16 34.04
C THR A 86 -2.40 -10.80 35.35
N SER A 87 -1.20 -10.48 35.78
CA SER A 87 -0.62 -10.86 37.06
C SER A 87 -0.37 -9.63 37.93
N THR A 88 -0.02 -9.83 39.21
CA THR A 88 0.40 -8.73 40.09
C THR A 88 1.83 -8.25 39.80
N ASN A 89 2.57 -8.93 38.92
CA ASN A 89 3.93 -8.59 38.53
C ASN A 89 3.88 -7.74 37.25
N ALA A 90 4.25 -6.46 37.38
CA ALA A 90 4.25 -5.53 36.27
C ALA A 90 5.20 -5.95 35.13
N SER A 91 6.34 -6.56 35.44
CA SER A 91 7.30 -7.02 34.42
C SER A 91 6.71 -8.15 33.58
N GLU A 92 6.06 -9.12 34.21
CA GLU A 92 5.40 -10.24 33.51
C GLU A 92 4.24 -9.75 32.64
N ASN A 93 3.50 -8.73 33.09
CA ASN A 93 2.43 -8.12 32.30
C ASN A 93 3.00 -7.40 31.07
N HIS A 94 4.08 -6.64 31.25
CA HIS A 94 4.75 -5.93 30.16
C HIS A 94 5.31 -6.91 29.12
N GLU A 95 5.98 -7.98 29.57
CA GLU A 95 6.49 -9.02 28.67
C GLU A 95 5.37 -9.72 27.88
N GLN A 96 4.25 -10.06 28.53
CA GLN A 96 3.10 -10.67 27.87
C GLN A 96 2.43 -9.72 26.87
N PHE A 97 2.30 -8.44 27.22
CA PHE A 97 1.77 -7.41 26.33
C PHE A 97 2.58 -7.34 25.03
N TYR A 98 3.90 -7.11 25.12
CA TYR A 98 4.74 -6.96 23.93
C TYR A 98 4.86 -8.25 23.11
N ALA A 99 4.71 -9.43 23.73
CA ALA A 99 4.67 -10.69 22.99
C ALA A 99 3.41 -10.82 22.12
N LEU A 100 2.26 -10.30 22.57
CA LEU A 100 1.02 -10.27 21.80
C LEU A 100 1.02 -9.11 20.79
N LYS A 101 1.46 -7.91 21.19
CA LYS A 101 1.59 -6.74 20.32
C LYS A 101 2.47 -7.02 19.12
N LYS A 102 3.61 -7.71 19.32
CA LYS A 102 4.46 -8.15 18.22
C LYS A 102 3.76 -9.05 17.20
N GLN A 103 2.80 -9.88 17.63
CA GLN A 103 2.02 -10.69 16.70
C GLN A 103 1.01 -9.85 15.93
N VAL A 104 0.39 -8.85 16.59
CA VAL A 104 -0.46 -7.85 15.94
C VAL A 104 0.33 -7.13 14.85
N ASP A 105 1.48 -6.53 15.20
CA ASP A 105 2.34 -5.80 14.26
C ASP A 105 2.81 -6.68 13.09
N GLU A 106 3.12 -7.95 13.36
CA GLU A 106 3.53 -8.90 12.34
C GLU A 106 2.42 -9.22 11.34
N VAL A 107 1.15 -9.23 11.76
CA VAL A 107 0.02 -9.42 10.85
C VAL A 107 -0.31 -8.13 10.13
N GLY A 108 -0.37 -6.99 10.83
CA GLY A 108 -0.59 -5.67 10.22
C GLY A 108 0.43 -5.38 9.13
N GLY A 109 1.72 -5.54 9.42
CA GLY A 109 2.78 -5.35 8.42
C GLY A 109 2.83 -6.39 7.30
N LYS A 110 2.02 -7.46 7.34
CA LYS A 110 1.78 -8.34 6.18
C LYS A 110 0.58 -7.87 5.37
N LEU A 111 -0.47 -7.35 6.02
CA LEU A 111 -1.63 -6.76 5.36
C LEU A 111 -1.22 -5.52 4.56
N ASP A 112 -0.42 -4.62 5.14
CA ASP A 112 0.17 -3.46 4.45
C ASP A 112 0.87 -3.86 3.14
N LYS A 113 1.74 -4.87 3.22
CA LYS A 113 2.49 -5.36 2.05
C LYS A 113 1.58 -6.01 1.02
N LEU A 114 0.51 -6.67 1.46
CA LEU A 114 -0.44 -7.28 0.56
C LEU A 114 -1.23 -6.22 -0.21
N ASP A 115 -1.57 -5.11 0.45
CA ASP A 115 -2.22 -3.98 -0.20
C ASP A 115 -1.29 -3.35 -1.25
N ASP A 116 -0.03 -3.10 -0.90
CA ASP A 116 1.02 -2.64 -1.83
C ASP A 116 1.14 -3.58 -3.06
N GLU A 117 1.10 -4.90 -2.84
CA GLU A 117 1.16 -5.92 -3.90
C GLU A 117 -0.06 -5.85 -4.84
N PHE A 118 -1.26 -5.65 -4.29
CA PHE A 118 -2.47 -5.50 -5.09
C PHE A 118 -2.52 -4.19 -5.87
N GLU A 119 -2.08 -3.07 -5.27
CA GLU A 119 -1.94 -1.80 -5.97
C GLU A 119 -0.95 -1.94 -7.14
N TYR A 120 0.19 -2.58 -6.90
CA TYR A 120 1.16 -2.88 -7.95
C TYR A 120 0.58 -3.73 -9.08
N ASP A 121 -0.12 -4.82 -8.76
CA ASP A 121 -0.73 -5.70 -9.76
C ASP A 121 -1.80 -4.99 -10.60
N TYR A 122 -2.55 -4.06 -10.00
CA TYR A 122 -3.49 -3.19 -10.71
C TYR A 122 -2.77 -2.25 -11.68
N HIS A 123 -1.70 -1.57 -11.24
CA HIS A 123 -0.90 -0.71 -12.10
C HIS A 123 -0.24 -1.46 -13.25
N MET A 124 0.16 -2.72 -13.02
CA MET A 124 0.68 -3.61 -14.05
C MET A 124 -0.40 -4.25 -14.94
N LYS A 125 -1.67 -3.87 -14.76
CA LYS A 125 -2.84 -4.40 -15.50
C LYS A 125 -2.95 -5.93 -15.43
N LYS A 126 -2.47 -6.53 -14.35
CA LYS A 126 -2.63 -7.97 -14.06
C LYS A 126 -3.99 -8.28 -13.44
N ILE A 127 -4.55 -7.31 -12.71
CA ILE A 127 -5.90 -7.36 -12.16
C ILE A 127 -6.70 -6.13 -12.61
N SER A 128 -8.03 -6.28 -12.65
CA SER A 128 -8.98 -5.23 -12.94
C SER A 128 -9.11 -4.25 -11.77
N PHE A 129 -9.56 -3.03 -12.05
CA PHE A 129 -9.86 -2.04 -10.99
C PHE A 129 -10.92 -2.57 -10.00
N LYS A 130 -11.92 -3.30 -10.51
CA LYS A 130 -12.98 -3.90 -9.68
C LYS A 130 -12.41 -4.91 -8.70
N THR A 131 -11.55 -5.82 -9.16
CA THR A 131 -10.90 -6.82 -8.30
C THR A 131 -9.93 -6.19 -7.32
N TYR A 132 -9.18 -5.16 -7.71
CA TYR A 132 -8.36 -4.39 -6.78
C TYR A 132 -9.20 -3.80 -5.63
N LYS A 133 -10.26 -3.04 -5.94
CA LYS A 133 -11.15 -2.46 -4.91
C LYS A 133 -11.88 -3.50 -4.07
N GLU A 134 -12.14 -4.70 -4.60
CA GLU A 134 -12.72 -5.80 -3.82
C GLU A 134 -11.73 -6.36 -2.80
N ARG A 135 -10.46 -6.49 -3.18
CA ARG A 135 -9.39 -6.99 -2.31
C ARG A 135 -8.96 -5.97 -1.26
N GLU A 136 -8.83 -4.71 -1.62
CA GLU A 136 -8.55 -3.59 -0.69
C GLU A 136 -9.62 -3.55 0.41
N ARG A 137 -10.91 -3.62 0.07
CA ARG A 137 -12.00 -3.71 1.06
C ARG A 137 -11.97 -4.95 1.93
N ALA A 138 -11.34 -6.04 1.47
CA ALA A 138 -11.15 -7.23 2.28
C ALA A 138 -10.00 -7.02 3.27
N ILE A 139 -8.91 -6.37 2.84
CA ILE A 139 -7.80 -5.96 3.71
C ILE A 139 -8.28 -4.98 4.78
N GLU A 140 -9.01 -3.92 4.42
CA GLU A 140 -9.56 -2.94 5.37
C GLU A 140 -10.34 -3.62 6.52
N LYS A 141 -11.15 -4.64 6.21
CA LYS A 141 -11.90 -5.38 7.25
C LYS A 141 -11.01 -6.22 8.15
N LEU A 142 -9.94 -6.81 7.60
CA LEU A 142 -8.98 -7.59 8.38
C LEU A 142 -8.17 -6.66 9.29
N GLU A 143 -7.84 -5.46 8.82
CA GLU A 143 -7.19 -4.42 9.62
C GLU A 143 -8.11 -3.92 10.72
N ASP A 144 -9.38 -3.64 10.43
CA ASP A 144 -10.39 -3.28 11.46
C ASP A 144 -10.50 -4.36 12.55
N GLU A 145 -10.54 -5.65 12.16
CA GLU A 145 -10.60 -6.76 13.13
C GLU A 145 -9.32 -6.89 13.96
N LEU A 146 -8.17 -6.63 13.35
CA LEU A 146 -6.87 -6.67 14.01
C LEU A 146 -6.70 -5.50 14.99
N GLU A 147 -7.15 -4.30 14.61
CA GLU A 147 -7.18 -3.09 15.45
C GLU A 147 -8.07 -3.32 16.68
N LEU A 148 -9.25 -3.93 16.52
CA LEU A 148 -10.08 -4.30 17.67
C LEU A 148 -9.39 -5.28 18.64
N ALA A 149 -8.56 -6.19 18.12
CA ALA A 149 -7.78 -7.10 18.95
C ALA A 149 -6.64 -6.37 19.69
N GLU A 150 -6.04 -5.37 19.04
CA GLU A 150 -5.03 -4.49 19.62
C GLU A 150 -5.60 -3.61 20.73
N GLU A 151 -6.70 -2.90 20.48
CA GLU A 151 -7.40 -2.12 21.49
C GLU A 151 -7.78 -2.98 22.70
N ALA A 152 -8.26 -4.21 22.47
CA ALA A 152 -8.58 -5.15 23.54
C ALA A 152 -7.34 -5.57 24.34
N LEU A 153 -6.18 -5.68 23.69
CA LEU A 153 -4.90 -5.98 24.33
C LEU A 153 -4.44 -4.81 25.21
N GLU A 154 -4.44 -3.60 24.67
CA GLU A 154 -4.07 -2.36 25.36
C GLU A 154 -4.95 -2.12 26.59
N ASN A 155 -6.27 -2.19 26.40
CA ASN A 155 -7.24 -2.05 27.49
C ASN A 155 -7.04 -3.10 28.59
N LYS A 156 -6.68 -4.33 28.21
CA LYS A 156 -6.49 -5.43 29.16
C LYS A 156 -5.27 -5.22 30.06
N TYR A 157 -4.19 -4.69 29.51
CA TYR A 157 -2.95 -4.46 30.26
C TYR A 157 -2.83 -3.03 30.82
N GLY A 158 -3.68 -2.10 30.37
CA GLY A 158 -3.64 -0.69 30.75
C GLY A 158 -2.39 0.02 30.21
N ILE A 159 -1.95 -0.36 29.01
CA ILE A 159 -0.78 0.18 28.32
C ILE A 159 -1.30 0.76 27.01
N ASP A 160 -1.05 2.05 26.80
CA ASP A 160 -1.30 2.81 25.57
C ASP A 160 0.05 2.92 24.85
N ASP A 161 0.13 2.49 23.59
CA ASP A 161 1.37 2.46 22.79
C ASP A 161 1.36 3.56 21.70
#